data_AF-A0A972VJS3-F1
#
_entry.id   AF-A0A972VJS3-F1
#
_cell.length_a   1.000
_cell.length_b   1.000
_cell.length_c   1.000
_cell.angle_alpha   90.00
_cell.angle_beta   90.00
_cell.angle_gamma   90.00
#
_symmetry.space_group_name_H-M   'P 1'
#
loop_
_entity.id
_entity.type
_entity.pdbx_description
1 polymer ?
#
loop_
_entity_poly.entity_id
_entity_poly.type
_entity_poly.pdbx_seq_one_letter_code
_entity_poly.pdbx_strand_id
1 'polypeptide(L)'
;MQFGGDDFAIDDISLITVKAVNEAPSFTLKGDQTVAEDAGSQTVSSFLTAASPGPSNESGQTLTLSVSNDNAGLFEEQPAIDLNTGELTYTPGTNANGQATVTVILTDNGSNDAPHENSLTKTFLITIQAVNDKPNFTKGADQTVAEDAGSQTVDGWATDISAGPANESNQTLTFNTSTDNDGLFSV
;
A
#
# COMPACT_ATOMS: atom_id res chain seq x y z
N MET A 1 -68.88 63.61 -2.16
CA MET A 1 -68.88 62.22 -2.65
C MET A 1 -67.46 61.92 -3.09
N GLN A 2 -66.81 60.98 -2.40
CA GLN A 2 -65.41 60.59 -2.62
C GLN A 2 -65.44 59.22 -3.31
N PHE A 3 -64.79 59.12 -4.47
CA PHE A 3 -64.38 57.87 -5.10
C PHE A 3 -62.88 58.05 -5.32
N GLY A 4 -62.00 57.39 -4.58
CA GLY A 4 -61.90 55.93 -4.54
C GLY A 4 -60.80 55.60 -5.53
N GLY A 5 -59.55 55.67 -5.08
CA GLY A 5 -58.38 55.36 -5.89
C GLY A 5 -58.30 53.85 -6.04
N ASP A 6 -58.48 53.37 -7.25
CA ASP A 6 -58.30 51.96 -7.58
C ASP A 6 -56.81 51.76 -7.83
N ASP A 7 -56.09 51.57 -6.72
CA ASP A 7 -54.73 51.07 -6.68
C ASP A 7 -54.73 49.63 -7.23
N PHE A 8 -54.54 49.50 -8.54
CA PHE A 8 -54.26 48.21 -9.17
C PHE A 8 -52.81 47.85 -8.86
N ALA A 9 -52.60 47.27 -7.68
CA ALA A 9 -51.37 46.56 -7.37
C ALA A 9 -51.18 45.44 -8.39
N ILE A 10 -50.21 45.58 -9.29
CA ILE A 10 -49.65 44.46 -10.04
C ILE A 10 -48.89 43.62 -9.02
N ASP A 11 -49.38 42.41 -8.75
CA ASP A 11 -48.62 41.40 -8.02
C ASP A 11 -47.51 40.89 -8.95
N ASP A 12 -46.33 41.50 -8.84
CA ASP A 12 -45.15 41.09 -9.61
C ASP A 12 -44.51 39.89 -8.89
N ILE A 13 -44.90 38.68 -9.31
CA ILE A 13 -44.35 37.45 -8.74
C ILE A 13 -42.95 37.25 -9.33
N SER A 14 -41.94 37.71 -8.58
CA SER A 14 -40.53 37.40 -8.87
C SER A 14 -40.20 35.96 -8.47
N LEU A 15 -39.85 35.13 -9.45
CA LEU A 15 -39.36 33.77 -9.20
C LEU A 15 -37.90 33.84 -8.70
N ILE A 16 -37.66 33.46 -7.45
CA ILE A 16 -36.32 33.21 -6.93
C ILE A 16 -35.99 31.75 -7.17
N THR A 17 -34.98 31.48 -8.02
CA THR A 17 -34.43 30.13 -8.20
C THR A 17 -33.17 29.97 -7.36
N VAL A 18 -33.19 29.02 -6.41
CA VAL A 18 -31.98 28.60 -5.70
C VAL A 18 -31.28 27.55 -6.56
N LYS A 19 -30.03 27.82 -6.96
CA LYS A 19 -29.19 26.80 -7.59
C LYS A 19 -28.65 25.86 -6.54
N ALA A 20 -28.71 24.55 -6.79
CA ALA A 20 -28.00 23.59 -5.99
C ALA A 20 -26.48 23.80 -6.15
N VAL A 21 -25.77 23.76 -5.03
CA VAL A 21 -24.31 23.76 -4.95
C VAL A 21 -23.85 22.31 -4.94
N ASN A 22 -22.72 22.02 -5.59
CA ASN A 22 -22.14 20.69 -5.52
C ASN A 22 -21.48 20.43 -4.16
N GLU A 23 -21.80 19.30 -3.55
CA GLU A 23 -21.22 18.84 -2.29
C GLU A 23 -20.16 17.76 -2.49
N ALA A 24 -19.21 17.66 -1.55
CA ALA A 24 -18.12 16.71 -1.64
C ALA A 24 -18.60 15.25 -1.60
N PRO A 25 -17.92 14.34 -2.30
CA PRO A 25 -18.24 12.93 -2.22
C PRO A 25 -17.82 12.40 -0.85
N SER A 26 -18.36 11.24 -0.47
CA SER A 26 -18.06 10.57 0.80
C SER A 26 -17.68 9.11 0.59
N PHE A 27 -16.80 8.58 1.44
CA PHE A 27 -16.45 7.15 1.50
C PHE A 27 -15.82 6.81 2.85
N THR A 28 -15.75 5.53 3.19
CA THR A 28 -15.09 4.99 4.39
C THR A 28 -13.98 4.02 4.00
N LEU A 29 -12.82 4.14 4.66
CA LEU A 29 -11.71 3.21 4.53
C LEU A 29 -11.66 2.29 5.75
N LYS A 30 -11.25 1.04 5.55
CA LYS A 30 -11.09 0.04 6.62
C LYS A 30 -9.95 0.37 7.60
N GLY A 31 -8.98 1.19 7.18
CA GLY A 31 -7.86 1.68 8.00
C GLY A 31 -6.50 1.13 7.56
N ASP A 32 -5.51 1.26 8.43
CA ASP A 32 -4.12 0.89 8.15
C ASP A 32 -3.93 -0.61 7.96
N GLN A 33 -2.96 -0.99 7.12
CA GLN A 33 -2.61 -2.37 6.82
C GLN A 33 -1.22 -2.71 7.34
N THR A 34 -1.01 -3.97 7.74
CA THR A 34 0.30 -4.50 8.11
C THR A 34 0.47 -5.87 7.51
N VAL A 35 1.60 -6.09 6.85
CA VAL A 35 1.90 -7.34 6.14
C VAL A 35 3.39 -7.66 6.30
N ALA A 36 3.77 -8.93 6.16
CA ALA A 36 5.17 -9.34 6.04
C ALA A 36 5.73 -9.04 4.64
N GLU A 37 7.03 -8.76 4.54
CA GLU A 37 7.70 -8.52 3.25
C GLU A 37 7.67 -9.72 2.30
N ASP A 38 7.68 -10.94 2.84
CA ASP A 38 7.59 -12.18 2.06
C ASP A 38 6.15 -12.59 1.70
N ALA A 39 5.16 -11.76 2.05
CA ALA A 39 3.80 -12.05 1.69
C ALA A 39 3.61 -11.86 0.19
N GLY A 40 2.93 -12.81 -0.45
CA GLY A 40 2.49 -12.64 -1.83
C GLY A 40 1.42 -11.56 -1.98
N SER A 41 0.72 -11.58 -3.12
CA SER A 41 -0.34 -10.61 -3.40
C SER A 41 -1.38 -10.54 -2.29
N GLN A 42 -1.71 -9.31 -1.88
CA GLN A 42 -2.69 -9.00 -0.86
C GLN A 42 -3.99 -8.54 -1.50
N THR A 43 -5.11 -9.07 -1.01
CA THR A 43 -6.46 -8.61 -1.34
C THR A 43 -7.21 -8.31 -0.05
N VAL A 44 -7.61 -7.05 0.13
CA VAL A 44 -8.39 -6.61 1.29
C VAL A 44 -9.79 -6.27 0.83
N SER A 45 -10.73 -7.21 1.02
CA SER A 45 -12.12 -7.00 0.64
C SER A 45 -12.81 -5.98 1.54
N SER A 46 -13.77 -5.26 0.96
CA SER A 46 -14.52 -4.18 1.59
C SER A 46 -13.62 -3.12 2.22
N PHE A 47 -12.53 -2.78 1.54
CA PHE A 47 -11.58 -1.77 1.99
C PHE A 47 -12.16 -0.36 1.86
N LEU A 48 -12.74 -0.04 0.70
CA LEU A 48 -13.48 1.19 0.45
C LEU A 48 -14.98 0.88 0.46
N THR A 49 -15.73 1.54 1.32
CA THR A 49 -17.19 1.34 1.47
C THR A 49 -17.92 2.67 1.54
N ALA A 50 -19.24 2.62 1.38
CA ALA A 50 -20.13 3.80 1.47
C ALA A 50 -19.70 4.95 0.55
N ALA A 51 -19.21 4.63 -0.66
CA ALA A 51 -18.94 5.63 -1.69
C ALA A 51 -20.25 6.29 -2.13
N SER A 52 -20.32 7.62 -2.07
CA SER A 52 -21.46 8.41 -2.53
C SER A 52 -20.97 9.70 -3.20
N PRO A 53 -21.58 10.15 -4.32
CA PRO A 53 -21.28 11.46 -4.89
C PRO A 53 -21.69 12.61 -3.97
N GLY A 54 -22.70 12.41 -3.11
CA GLY A 54 -23.19 13.44 -2.19
C GLY A 54 -24.63 13.15 -1.75
N PRO A 55 -25.45 14.17 -1.44
CA PRO A 55 -26.86 14.01 -1.11
C PRO A 55 -27.70 13.51 -2.29
N SER A 56 -28.99 13.28 -2.06
CA SER A 56 -29.88 12.63 -3.05
C SER A 56 -30.02 13.40 -4.37
N ASN A 57 -29.92 14.73 -4.37
CA ASN A 57 -29.91 15.55 -5.57
C ASN A 57 -28.68 15.34 -6.47
N GLU A 58 -27.65 14.66 -5.98
CA GLU A 58 -26.37 14.41 -6.66
C GLU A 58 -26.19 12.94 -7.03
N SER A 59 -27.19 12.09 -6.76
CA SER A 59 -27.13 10.64 -7.01
C SER A 59 -26.87 10.22 -8.46
N GLY A 60 -27.06 11.13 -9.43
CA GLY A 60 -26.73 10.90 -10.84
C GLY A 60 -25.28 11.23 -11.23
N GLN A 61 -24.48 11.75 -10.32
CA GLN A 61 -23.08 12.05 -10.56
C GLN A 61 -22.22 10.79 -10.56
N THR A 62 -21.16 10.81 -11.36
CA THR A 62 -20.20 9.72 -11.48
C THR A 62 -18.98 9.98 -10.61
N LEU A 63 -18.48 8.93 -9.96
CA LEU A 63 -17.30 8.98 -9.12
C LEU A 63 -16.05 8.51 -9.88
N THR A 64 -14.93 9.19 -9.63
CA THR A 64 -13.59 8.84 -10.10
C THR A 64 -12.67 8.68 -8.90
N LEU A 65 -11.89 7.59 -8.87
CA LEU A 65 -10.95 7.29 -7.80
C LEU A 65 -9.50 7.46 -8.27
N SER A 66 -8.67 8.09 -7.45
CA SER A 66 -7.22 8.16 -7.63
C SER A 66 -6.52 7.63 -6.38
N VAL A 67 -5.51 6.77 -6.58
CA VAL A 67 -4.70 6.16 -5.51
C VAL A 67 -3.23 6.42 -5.82
N SER A 68 -2.48 6.90 -4.83
CA SER A 68 -1.04 7.13 -4.91
C SER A 68 -0.38 6.84 -3.57
N ASN A 69 0.95 6.68 -3.54
CA ASN A 69 1.70 6.50 -2.30
C ASN A 69 3.06 7.20 -2.34
N ASP A 70 3.64 7.44 -1.17
CA ASP A 70 4.90 8.16 -0.98
C ASP A 70 6.17 7.28 -1.07
N ASN A 71 6.02 5.96 -1.16
CA ASN A 71 7.12 5.01 -1.11
C ASN A 71 6.90 3.80 -2.03
N ALA A 72 6.84 4.07 -3.33
CA ALA A 72 6.52 3.07 -4.35
C ALA A 72 7.53 1.90 -4.40
N GLY A 73 8.76 2.11 -3.91
CA GLY A 73 9.81 1.08 -3.86
C GLY A 73 9.52 -0.07 -2.89
N LEU A 74 8.50 0.06 -2.03
CA LEU A 74 8.05 -1.01 -1.14
C LEU A 74 7.17 -2.06 -1.83
N PHE A 75 6.78 -1.86 -3.09
CA PHE A 75 5.76 -2.69 -3.75
C PHE A 75 6.22 -3.20 -5.11
N GLU A 76 6.05 -4.50 -5.35
CA GLU A 76 6.10 -5.11 -6.67
C GLU A 76 4.85 -4.77 -7.49
N GLU A 77 3.69 -4.79 -6.85
CA GLU A 77 2.42 -4.29 -7.42
C GLU A 77 1.88 -3.17 -6.54
N GLN A 78 1.71 -1.99 -7.14
CA GLN A 78 1.31 -0.79 -6.42
C GLN A 78 -0.09 -0.92 -5.81
N PRO A 79 -0.35 -0.27 -4.65
CA PRO A 79 -1.68 -0.20 -4.07
C PRO A 79 -2.73 0.35 -5.04
N ALA A 80 -3.77 -0.45 -5.30
CA ALA A 80 -4.89 -0.09 -6.15
C ALA A 80 -6.21 -0.41 -5.43
N ILE A 81 -7.22 0.42 -5.61
CA ILE A 81 -8.56 0.20 -5.06
C ILE A 81 -9.54 0.14 -6.23
N ASP A 82 -10.32 -0.94 -6.32
CA ASP A 82 -11.45 -1.02 -7.26
C ASP A 82 -12.66 -0.34 -6.63
N LEU A 83 -13.19 0.71 -7.27
CA LEU A 83 -14.31 1.48 -6.74
C LEU A 83 -15.64 0.69 -6.77
N ASN A 84 -15.80 -0.28 -7.68
CA ASN A 84 -17.02 -1.07 -7.82
C ASN A 84 -17.10 -2.17 -6.75
N THR A 85 -15.98 -2.82 -6.46
CA THR A 85 -15.93 -3.90 -5.47
C THR A 85 -15.50 -3.42 -4.09
N GLY A 86 -14.82 -2.27 -4.01
CA GLY A 86 -14.23 -1.74 -2.78
C GLY A 86 -12.96 -2.48 -2.36
N GLU A 87 -12.38 -3.32 -3.22
CA GLU A 87 -11.21 -4.14 -2.87
C GLU A 87 -9.91 -3.36 -3.04
N LEU A 88 -9.04 -3.43 -2.02
CA LEU A 88 -7.65 -2.96 -2.11
C LEU A 88 -6.74 -4.14 -2.49
N THR A 89 -5.90 -3.95 -3.49
CA THR A 89 -4.84 -4.91 -3.88
C THR A 89 -3.47 -4.26 -3.86
N TYR A 90 -2.45 -5.03 -3.47
CA TYR A 90 -1.03 -4.66 -3.52
C TYR A 90 -0.16 -5.90 -3.32
N THR A 91 1.09 -5.85 -3.77
CA THR A 91 2.08 -6.91 -3.53
C THR A 91 3.34 -6.28 -2.95
N PRO A 92 3.73 -6.62 -1.70
CA PRO A 92 5.02 -6.24 -1.13
C PRO A 92 6.18 -6.56 -2.07
N GLY A 93 7.21 -5.72 -2.07
CA GLY A 93 8.45 -6.02 -2.77
C GLY A 93 9.30 -7.04 -2.02
N THR A 94 9.97 -7.92 -2.75
CA THR A 94 10.93 -8.87 -2.18
C THR A 94 11.98 -8.15 -1.32
N ASN A 95 12.14 -8.56 -0.06
CA ASN A 95 13.07 -7.97 0.91
C ASN A 95 12.86 -6.45 1.16
N ALA A 96 11.66 -5.94 0.87
CA ALA A 96 11.33 -4.54 1.09
C ALA A 96 10.54 -4.41 2.40
N ASN A 97 11.07 -3.62 3.33
CA ASN A 97 10.43 -3.36 4.61
C ASN A 97 10.34 -1.84 4.88
N GLY A 98 9.30 -1.42 5.60
CA GLY A 98 9.07 -0.01 5.92
C GLY A 98 7.60 0.38 5.93
N GLN A 99 7.33 1.66 5.69
CA GLN A 99 5.99 2.22 5.63
C GLN A 99 5.78 3.03 4.36
N ALA A 100 4.56 2.96 3.83
CA ALA A 100 4.06 3.85 2.79
C ALA A 100 2.75 4.50 3.24
N THR A 101 2.66 5.81 3.08
CA THR A 101 1.40 6.56 3.21
C THR A 101 0.68 6.52 1.87
N VAL A 102 -0.48 5.89 1.83
CA VAL A 102 -1.33 5.82 0.64
C VAL A 102 -2.37 6.94 0.70
N THR A 103 -2.44 7.73 -0.37
CA THR A 103 -3.42 8.81 -0.55
C THR A 103 -4.51 8.36 -1.51
N VAL A 104 -5.76 8.47 -1.07
CA VAL A 104 -6.97 8.11 -1.82
C VAL A 104 -7.80 9.37 -2.03
N ILE A 105 -8.06 9.71 -3.28
CA ILE A 105 -8.87 10.86 -3.67
C ILE A 105 -10.10 10.34 -4.42
N LEU A 106 -11.28 10.63 -3.89
CA LEU A 106 -12.55 10.38 -4.56
C LEU A 106 -13.08 11.71 -5.10
N THR A 107 -13.43 11.75 -6.38
CA THR A 107 -13.90 12.95 -7.09
C THR A 107 -15.22 12.67 -7.79
N ASP A 108 -16.24 13.51 -7.62
CA ASP A 108 -17.47 13.46 -8.42
C ASP A 108 -17.37 14.36 -9.66
N ASN A 109 -18.35 14.25 -10.57
CA ASN A 109 -18.42 15.07 -11.79
C ASN A 109 -19.47 16.20 -11.70
N GLY A 110 -19.76 16.68 -10.49
CA GLY A 110 -20.69 17.76 -10.26
C GLY A 110 -20.26 19.12 -10.83
N SER A 111 -21.04 20.15 -10.53
CA SER A 111 -20.81 21.50 -11.08
C SER A 111 -19.48 22.09 -10.60
N ASN A 112 -18.84 22.88 -11.46
CA ASN A 112 -17.69 23.72 -11.10
C ASN A 112 -18.10 25.19 -10.85
N ASP A 113 -19.40 25.48 -10.75
CA ASP A 113 -19.89 26.80 -10.37
C ASP A 113 -19.68 27.03 -8.87
N ALA A 114 -18.96 28.10 -8.48
CA ALA A 114 -18.67 28.37 -7.08
C ALA A 114 -19.93 28.83 -6.28
N PRO A 115 -20.06 28.43 -5.00
CA PRO A 115 -19.20 27.48 -4.30
C PRO A 115 -19.46 26.03 -4.78
N HIS A 116 -18.44 25.18 -4.76
CA HIS A 116 -18.52 23.76 -5.06
C HIS A 116 -17.46 22.99 -4.27
N GLU A 117 -17.69 21.72 -3.98
CA GLU A 117 -16.70 20.80 -3.42
C GLU A 117 -16.80 19.48 -4.19
N ASN A 118 -15.81 19.14 -5.03
CA ASN A 118 -15.96 17.98 -5.95
C ASN A 118 -15.09 16.79 -5.52
N SER A 119 -14.38 16.89 -4.40
CA SER A 119 -13.40 15.88 -4.02
C SER A 119 -13.24 15.72 -2.52
N LEU A 120 -12.97 14.48 -2.09
CA LEU A 120 -12.58 14.14 -0.73
C LEU A 120 -11.27 13.35 -0.77
N THR A 121 -10.30 13.76 0.05
CA THR A 121 -9.03 13.06 0.22
C THR A 121 -8.98 12.34 1.57
N LYS A 122 -8.54 11.09 1.57
CA LYS A 122 -8.21 10.32 2.78
C LYS A 122 -6.86 9.63 2.62
N THR A 123 -6.22 9.34 3.73
CA THR A 123 -4.95 8.60 3.76
C THR A 123 -5.05 7.38 4.68
N PHE A 124 -4.22 6.38 4.42
CA PHE A 124 -3.98 5.24 5.33
C PHE A 124 -2.52 4.77 5.18
N LEU A 125 -2.02 4.04 6.17
CA LEU A 125 -0.68 3.46 6.14
C LEU A 125 -0.70 2.00 5.68
N ILE A 126 0.30 1.61 4.91
CA ILE A 126 0.70 0.22 4.73
C ILE A 126 2.07 0.04 5.37
N THR A 127 2.16 -0.84 6.36
CA THR A 127 3.43 -1.23 6.99
C THR A 127 3.85 -2.61 6.49
N ILE A 128 5.04 -2.69 5.91
CA ILE A 128 5.67 -3.94 5.51
C ILE A 128 6.74 -4.30 6.55
N GLN A 129 6.52 -5.40 7.25
CA GLN A 129 7.37 -5.89 8.33
C GLN A 129 8.48 -6.75 7.77
N ALA A 130 9.69 -6.49 8.26
CA ALA A 130 10.83 -7.33 7.92
C ALA A 130 10.63 -8.75 8.50
N VAL A 131 11.00 -9.76 7.73
CA VAL A 131 11.00 -11.18 8.13
C VAL A 131 12.42 -11.70 8.04
N ASN A 132 12.79 -12.58 8.98
CA ASN A 132 14.13 -13.12 9.01
C ASN A 132 14.40 -14.09 7.85
N ASP A 133 15.38 -13.81 7.00
CA ASP A 133 15.78 -14.69 5.91
C ASP A 133 16.81 -15.75 6.31
N LYS A 134 16.93 -16.77 5.44
CA LYS A 134 17.93 -17.83 5.62
C LYS A 134 19.31 -17.33 5.20
N PRO A 135 20.37 -17.61 5.98
CA PRO A 135 21.72 -17.35 5.52
C PRO A 135 22.08 -18.25 4.33
N ASN A 136 23.07 -17.83 3.55
CA ASN A 136 23.58 -18.59 2.41
C ASN A 136 25.11 -18.47 2.29
N PHE A 137 25.72 -19.45 1.63
CA PHE A 137 27.13 -19.42 1.22
C PHE A 137 27.33 -20.37 0.04
N THR A 138 28.40 -20.17 -0.71
CA THR A 138 28.89 -21.08 -1.75
C THR A 138 29.93 -22.02 -1.15
N LYS A 139 29.70 -23.34 -1.21
CA LYS A 139 30.69 -24.32 -0.79
C LYS A 139 31.80 -24.47 -1.82
N GLY A 140 33.00 -24.72 -1.35
CA GLY A 140 34.18 -25.00 -2.16
C GLY A 140 34.19 -26.44 -2.68
N ALA A 141 35.24 -26.75 -3.43
CA ALA A 141 35.47 -28.10 -3.92
C ALA A 141 35.68 -29.09 -2.76
N ASP A 142 35.38 -30.36 -3.01
CA ASP A 142 35.71 -31.44 -2.08
C ASP A 142 37.24 -31.64 -2.10
N GLN A 143 37.80 -31.98 -0.94
CA GLN A 143 39.24 -32.07 -0.77
C GLN A 143 39.65 -33.55 -0.76
N THR A 144 40.68 -33.88 -1.53
CA THR A 144 41.32 -35.20 -1.50
C THR A 144 42.74 -35.04 -1.00
N VAL A 145 43.03 -35.67 0.13
CA VAL A 145 44.33 -35.58 0.79
C VAL A 145 44.84 -36.99 1.09
N ALA A 146 46.15 -37.19 1.03
CA ALA A 146 46.76 -38.45 1.42
C ALA A 146 46.63 -38.65 2.94
N GLU A 147 46.56 -39.90 3.39
CA GLU A 147 46.44 -40.22 4.83
C GLU A 147 47.62 -39.70 5.66
N ASP A 148 48.81 -39.64 5.07
CA ASP A 148 50.02 -39.12 5.70
C ASP A 148 50.21 -37.60 5.51
N ALA A 149 49.21 -36.91 4.94
CA ALA A 149 49.28 -35.47 4.77
C ALA A 149 49.21 -34.77 6.14
N GLY A 150 50.00 -33.72 6.33
CA GLY A 150 49.96 -32.91 7.54
C GLY A 150 48.65 -32.11 7.67
N SER A 151 48.63 -31.12 8.58
CA SER A 151 47.48 -30.22 8.74
C SER A 151 47.09 -29.57 7.42
N GLN A 152 45.79 -29.55 7.13
CA GLN A 152 45.23 -29.00 5.90
C GLN A 152 44.60 -27.64 6.19
N THR A 153 44.88 -26.66 5.35
CA THR A 153 44.22 -25.36 5.34
C THR A 153 43.71 -25.09 3.94
N VAL A 154 42.40 -24.84 3.83
CA VAL A 154 41.74 -24.53 2.56
C VAL A 154 41.13 -23.15 2.68
N ASP A 155 41.94 -22.15 2.33
CA ASP A 155 41.53 -20.75 2.39
C ASP A 155 40.35 -20.51 1.45
N GLY A 156 39.32 -19.84 1.96
CA GLY A 156 38.14 -19.51 1.18
C GLY A 156 37.32 -20.73 0.74
N TRP A 157 37.33 -21.83 1.50
CA TRP A 157 36.45 -22.97 1.18
C TRP A 157 34.96 -22.57 1.19
N ALA A 158 34.54 -21.66 2.05
CA ALA A 158 33.22 -21.04 1.95
C ALA A 158 33.38 -19.62 1.39
N THR A 159 32.69 -19.33 0.29
CA THR A 159 32.61 -17.98 -0.31
C THR A 159 31.17 -17.48 -0.31
N ASP A 160 30.97 -16.22 -0.70
CA ASP A 160 29.64 -15.60 -0.83
C ASP A 160 28.76 -15.75 0.44
N ILE A 161 29.41 -15.68 1.61
CA ILE A 161 28.72 -15.83 2.90
C ILE A 161 27.84 -14.61 3.10
N SER A 162 26.53 -14.82 3.20
CA SER A 162 25.55 -13.78 3.47
C SER A 162 24.59 -14.21 4.58
N ALA A 163 24.26 -13.26 5.45
CA ALA A 163 23.23 -13.47 6.47
C ALA A 163 21.81 -13.45 5.89
N GLY A 164 21.63 -12.78 4.75
CA GLY A 164 20.34 -12.51 4.15
C GLY A 164 20.42 -11.23 3.30
N PRO A 165 19.30 -10.56 3.03
CA PRO A 165 19.28 -9.26 2.38
C PRO A 165 19.89 -8.15 3.26
N ALA A 166 19.93 -6.93 2.73
CA ALA A 166 20.70 -5.82 3.32
C ALA A 166 20.27 -5.44 4.75
N ASN A 167 18.98 -5.55 5.08
CA ASN A 167 18.41 -5.36 6.42
C ASN A 167 18.98 -6.36 7.45
N GLU A 168 19.56 -7.46 7.01
CA GLU A 168 20.08 -8.54 7.85
C GLU A 168 21.61 -8.63 7.88
N SER A 169 22.29 -7.73 7.18
CA SER A 169 23.75 -7.71 7.06
C SER A 169 24.51 -7.68 8.39
N ASN A 170 23.86 -7.30 9.49
CA ASN A 170 24.43 -7.25 10.83
C ASN A 170 24.14 -8.50 11.68
N GLN A 171 23.41 -9.49 11.16
CA GLN A 171 23.18 -10.72 11.89
C GLN A 171 24.48 -11.53 12.02
N THR A 172 24.65 -12.20 13.16
CA THR A 172 25.82 -13.03 13.42
C THR A 172 25.61 -14.44 12.87
N LEU A 173 26.55 -14.92 12.05
CA LEU A 173 26.53 -16.25 11.48
C LEU A 173 27.44 -17.20 12.24
N THR A 174 27.02 -18.46 12.37
CA THR A 174 27.81 -19.55 12.95
C THR A 174 27.82 -20.73 12.00
N PHE A 175 29.00 -21.29 11.76
CA PHE A 175 29.13 -22.57 11.06
C PHE A 175 29.12 -23.71 12.06
N ASN A 176 28.27 -24.70 11.80
CA ASN A 176 28.31 -25.98 12.50
C ASN A 176 28.89 -27.02 11.56
N THR A 177 30.03 -27.59 11.93
CA THR A 177 30.71 -28.65 11.17
C THR A 177 30.53 -29.99 11.87
N SER A 178 30.20 -31.01 11.10
CA SER A 178 30.14 -32.40 11.57
C SER A 178 30.80 -33.31 10.54
N THR A 179 31.40 -34.40 11.00
CA THR A 179 31.86 -35.50 10.14
C THR A 179 31.15 -36.79 10.54
N ASP A 180 31.02 -37.70 9.58
CA ASP A 180 30.49 -39.05 9.79
C ASP A 180 31.59 -40.05 10.23
N ASN A 181 32.85 -39.62 10.22
CA ASN A 181 33.99 -40.45 10.59
C ASN A 181 35.07 -39.64 11.32
N ASP A 182 34.79 -39.32 12.59
CA ASP A 182 35.71 -38.57 13.47
C ASP A 182 37.10 -39.23 13.56
N GLY A 183 37.19 -40.55 13.42
CA GLY A 183 38.45 -41.29 13.50
C GLY A 183 39.47 -40.98 12.39
N LEU A 184 39.05 -40.29 11.33
CA LEU A 184 39.93 -39.81 10.26
C LEU A 184 40.58 -38.46 10.58
N PHE A 185 40.23 -37.83 11.69
CA PHE A 185 40.72 -36.50 12.06
C PHE A 185 41.40 -36.54 13.43
N SER A 186 42.57 -35.92 13.53
CA SER A 186 43.22 -35.62 14.82
C SER A 186 43.18 -34.12 15.06
N VAL A 187 42.74 -33.71 16.26
CA VAL A 187 42.79 -32.32 16.75
C VAL A 187 44.21 -31.87 17.09
#